data_AF-A0A4S2U190-F1
#
_entry.id   AF-A0A4S2U190-F1
#
_cell.length_a   1.000
_cell.length_b   1.000
_cell.length_c   1.000
_cell.angle_alpha   90.00
_cell.angle_beta   90.00
_cell.angle_gamma   90.00
#
_symmetry.space_group_name_H-M   'P 1'
#
loop_
_entity.id
_entity.type
_entity.pdbx_description
1 polymer ?
#
loop_
_entity_poly.entity_id
_entity_poly.type
_entity_poly.pdbx_seq_one_letter_code
_entity_poly.pdbx_strand_id
1 'polypeptide(L)' 'MTENETGNEPLPSVGDEVVDGLTRAVVTDVRGGVVWLRHRTGGGTEWPAEDPKRLRIRRTRTEMIAAGDL' A
#
# COMPACT_ATOMS: atom_id res chain seq x y z
N MET A 1 14.10 -23.16 7.40
CA MET A 1 12.72 -22.88 6.94
C MET A 1 12.86 -21.69 6.03
N THR A 2 12.94 -21.96 4.74
CA THR A 2 13.42 -21.02 3.73
C THR A 2 12.33 -20.95 2.68
N GLU A 3 11.42 -20.01 2.84
CA GLU A 3 10.46 -19.66 1.81
C GLU A 3 10.57 -18.14 1.61
N ASN A 4 11.52 -17.76 0.77
CA ASN A 4 11.49 -16.46 0.11
C ASN A 4 10.44 -16.58 -1.00
N GLU A 5 9.17 -16.42 -0.63
CA GLU A 5 8.07 -16.31 -1.57
C GLU A 5 8.18 -14.96 -2.30
N THR A 6 8.93 -14.93 -3.40
CA THR A 6 8.69 -13.94 -4.46
C THR A 6 7.41 -14.37 -5.21
N GLY A 7 6.30 -14.49 -4.49
CA GLY A 7 5.03 -15.02 -4.97
C GLY A 7 4.02 -13.89 -5.05
N ASN A 8 3.86 -13.32 -6.24
CA ASN A 8 2.70 -12.50 -6.66
C ASN A 8 1.91 -11.89 -5.50
N GLU A 9 2.51 -10.96 -4.75
CA GLU A 9 1.81 -10.29 -3.66
C GLU A 9 0.54 -9.65 -4.27
N PRO A 10 -0.63 -9.86 -3.65
CA PRO A 10 -1.86 -9.30 -4.18
C PRO A 10 -1.70 -7.78 -4.33
N LEU A 11 -2.29 -7.22 -5.39
CA LEU A 11 -2.27 -5.77 -5.58
C LEU A 11 -2.80 -5.08 -4.32
N PRO A 12 -2.15 -4.01 -3.84
CA PRO A 12 -2.60 -3.29 -2.66
C PRO A 12 -4.03 -2.78 -2.82
N SER A 13 -4.79 -2.86 -1.73
CA SER A 13 -6.19 -2.42 -1.67
C SER A 13 -6.34 -1.08 -0.94
N VAL A 14 -7.46 -0.40 -1.15
CA VAL A 14 -7.75 0.89 -0.51
C VAL A 14 -7.69 0.79 1.01
N GLY A 15 -6.85 1.64 1.60
CA GLY A 15 -6.57 1.68 3.02
C GLY A 15 -5.37 0.85 3.45
N ASP A 16 -4.71 0.09 2.57
CA ASP A 16 -3.46 -0.58 2.91
C ASP A 16 -2.31 0.41 3.06
N GLU A 17 -1.44 0.18 4.05
CA GLU A 17 -0.17 0.87 4.19
C GLU A 17 0.89 0.15 3.34
N VAL A 18 1.51 0.89 2.43
CA VAL A 18 2.49 0.39 1.48
C VAL A 18 3.81 1.18 1.56
N VAL A 19 4.86 0.58 1.01
CA VAL A 19 6.13 1.26 0.74
C VAL A 19 6.28 1.40 -0.78
N ASP A 20 6.45 2.64 -1.22
CA ASP A 20 6.77 3.03 -2.59
C ASP A 20 8.20 3.59 -2.63
N GLY A 21 9.16 2.76 -3.01
CA GLY A 21 10.59 3.08 -2.89
C GLY A 21 11.01 3.33 -1.43
N LEU A 22 11.28 4.59 -1.09
CA LEU A 22 11.61 5.03 0.28
C LEU A 22 10.43 5.69 1.01
N THR A 23 9.30 5.86 0.32
CA THR A 23 8.14 6.60 0.81
C THR A 23 7.14 5.64 1.43
N ARG A 24 6.68 5.96 2.65
CA ARG A 24 5.54 5.29 3.26
C ARG A 24 4.25 5.98 2.87
N ALA A 25 3.33 5.19 2.32
CA ALA A 25 2.08 5.69 1.79
C ALA A 25 0.90 4.84 2.25
N VAL A 26 -0.29 5.38 2.04
CA VAL A 26 -1.56 4.66 2.17
C VAL A 26 -2.24 4.69 0.82
N VAL A 27 -2.80 3.55 0.40
CA VAL A 27 -3.64 3.47 -0.80
C VAL A 27 -4.94 4.20 -0.53
N THR A 28 -5.27 5.18 -1.36
CA THR A 28 -6.51 5.96 -1.22
C THR A 28 -7.57 5.57 -2.23
N ASP A 29 -7.17 5.09 -3.40
CA ASP A 29 -8.08 4.78 -4.49
C ASP A 29 -7.44 3.81 -5.50
N VAL A 30 -8.27 3.19 -6.34
CA VAL A 30 -7.84 2.40 -7.51
C VAL A 30 -8.66 2.84 -8.73
N ARG A 31 -8.04 3.61 -9.62
CA ARG A 31 -8.72 4.21 -10.79
C ARG A 31 -8.24 3.53 -12.06
N GLY A 32 -9.12 2.77 -12.70
CA GLY A 32 -8.77 2.07 -13.96
C GLY A 32 -7.56 1.11 -13.82
N GLY A 33 -7.37 0.52 -12.63
CA GLY A 33 -6.23 -0.35 -12.32
C GLY A 33 -4.98 0.37 -11.83
N VAL A 34 -4.97 1.71 -11.81
CA VAL A 34 -3.89 2.50 -11.23
C VAL A 34 -4.15 2.72 -9.74
N VAL A 35 -3.20 2.31 -8.91
CA VAL A 35 -3.25 2.52 -7.44
C VAL A 35 -2.85 3.97 -7.14
N TRP A 36 -3.67 4.68 -6.37
CA TRP A 36 -3.40 6.04 -5.92
C TRP A 36 -2.98 6.06 -4.46
N LEU A 37 -1.98 6.88 -4.18
CA LEU A 37 -1.26 6.92 -2.92
C LEU A 37 -1.32 8.32 -2.32
N ARG A 38 -1.27 8.37 -0.99
CA ARG A 38 -0.94 9.58 -0.23
C ARG A 38 0.10 9.26 0.83
N HIS A 39 0.81 10.28 1.32
CA HIS A 39 1.71 10.12 2.46
C HIS A 39 0.97 9.54 3.67
N ARG A 40 1.60 8.58 4.36
CA ARG A 40 1.02 7.89 5.51
C ARG A 40 0.55 8.84 6.62
N THR A 41 1.32 9.89 6.90
CA THR A 41 1.02 10.89 7.94
C THR A 41 -0.16 11.80 7.60
N GLY A 42 -0.75 11.65 6.41
CA GLY A 42 -1.69 12.61 5.87
C GLY A 42 -1.01 13.89 5.39
N GLY A 43 -1.82 14.76 4.78
CA GLY A 43 -1.33 15.93 4.06
C GLY A 43 -0.64 15.58 2.74
N GLY A 44 -0.43 16.58 1.90
CA GLY A 44 0.16 16.44 0.57
C GLY A 44 -0.83 16.02 -0.52
N THR A 45 -0.36 16.12 -1.77
CA THR A 45 -1.11 15.74 -2.97
C THR A 45 -1.11 14.22 -3.12
N GLU A 46 -2.22 13.64 -3.58
CA GLU A 46 -2.23 12.24 -3.99
C GLU A 46 -1.41 12.03 -5.27
N TRP A 47 -0.77 10.88 -5.42
CA TRP A 47 -0.06 10.53 -6.65
C TRP A 47 -0.39 9.10 -7.10
N PRO A 48 -0.39 8.83 -8.42
CA PRO A 48 -0.50 7.48 -8.93
C PRO A 48 0.81 6.72 -8.70
N ALA A 49 0.71 5.44 -8.31
CA ALA A 49 1.85 4.53 -8.27
C ALA A 49 2.32 4.22 -9.70
N GLU A 50 3.61 4.35 -9.96
CA GLU A 50 4.21 4.07 -11.27
C GLU A 50 4.08 2.58 -11.65
N ASP A 51 4.30 1.69 -10.69
CA ASP A 51 4.06 0.26 -10.83
C ASP A 51 3.44 -0.32 -9.55
N PRO A 52 2.11 -0.51 -9.51
CA PRO A 52 1.41 -1.07 -8.37
C PRO A 52 1.93 -2.43 -7.89
N LYS A 53 2.56 -3.23 -8.77
CA LYS A 53 3.09 -4.56 -8.43
C LYS A 53 4.42 -4.49 -7.66
N ARG A 54 5.08 -3.33 -7.65
CA ARG A 54 6.32 -3.09 -6.90
C ARG A 54 6.06 -2.50 -5.53
N LEU A 55 4.82 -2.13 -5.24
CA LEU A 55 4.42 -1.68 -3.91
C LEU A 55 4.50 -2.85 -2.94
N ARG A 56 5.28 -2.67 -1.88
CA ARG A 56 5.35 -3.65 -0.81
C ARG A 56 4.31 -3.32 0.24
N ILE A 57 3.37 -4.23 0.48
CA ILE A 57 2.40 -4.07 1.57
C ILE A 57 3.13 -4.20 2.89
N ARG A 58 2.99 -3.19 3.76
CA ARG A 58 3.57 -3.18 5.10
C ARG A 58 2.56 -3.59 6.15
N ARG A 59 1.32 -3.11 6.01
CA ARG A 59 0.17 -3.45 6.84
C ARG A 59 -1.09 -3.31 6.00
N THR A 60 -1.94 -4.32 6.04
CA THR A 60 -3.27 -4.27 5.46
C THR A 60 -4.20 -3.40 6.29
N ARG A 61 -5.29 -2.92 5.68
CA ARG A 61 -6.36 -2.23 6.41
C ARG A 61 -6.93 -3.06 7.56
N THR A 62 -7.10 -4.37 7.34
CA THR A 62 -7.63 -5.30 8.35
C THR A 62 -6.71 -5.36 9.58
N GLU A 63 -5.40 -5.44 9.37
CA GLU A 63 -4.43 -5.44 10.47
C GLU A 63 -4.44 -4.11 11.24
N MET A 64 -4.60 -2.98 10.54
CA MET A 64 -4.70 -1.67 11.20
C MET A 64 -5.98 -1.54 12.04
N ILE A 65 -7.11 -2.03 11.55
CA ILE A 65 -8.36 -2.08 12.33
C ILE A 65 -8.20 -2.98 13.55
N ALA A 66 -7.61 -4.17 13.39
CA ALA A 66 -7.38 -5.10 14.49
C ALA A 66 -6.44 -4.51 15.57
N ALA A 67 -5.52 -3.64 15.18
CA ALA A 67 -4.62 -2.92 16.10
C ALA A 67 -5.26 -1.68 16.74
N GLY A 68 -6.42 -1.21 16.26
CA GLY A 68 -7.05 0.04 16.71
C GLY A 68 -6.37 1.32 16.21
N ASP A 69 -5.64 1.23 15.09
CA ASP A 69 -4.88 2.35 14.50
C ASP A 69 -5.74 3.25 13.57
N LEU A 70 -7.00 2.87 13.31
CA LEU A 70 -7.97 3.54 12.42
C LEU A 70 -9.28 3.88 13.12
#